data_AF-A0A643BSM1-F1
#
_entry.id   AF-A0A643BSM1-F1
#
_cell.length_a   1.000
_cell.length_b   1.000
_cell.length_c   1.000
_cell.angle_alpha   90.00
_cell.angle_beta   90.00
_cell.angle_gamma   90.00
#
_symmetry.space_group_name_H-M   'P 1'
#
loop_
_entity.id
_entity.type
_entity.pdbx_description
1 polymer ?
#
loop_
_entity_poly.entity_id
_entity_poly.type
_entity_poly.pdbx_seq_one_letter_code
_entity_poly.pdbx_strand_id
1 'polypeptide(L)'
;MEIFLILYTRNNPSCAESLFEQDNSLNVKFNPRKKTVWLIHGYRPMGSTPPWLQNFVRILLDQDDINIIVVDWNRGATTFFYSRAVKNTRKVAVSLSRYIQNLLKHGASLDNFHFIGVSLGAHISGFVGKIFHGQVGRITGLDPAGPQFSGKPSKGKLDYTDANIVDVIHTDTNGN
;
A
#
# COMPACT_ATOMS: atom_id res chain seq x y z
N MET A 1 7.66 -8.30 -11.28
CA MET A 1 6.41 -7.60 -11.65
C MET A 1 6.67 -6.15 -11.37
N GLU A 2 6.47 -5.30 -12.37
CA GLU A 2 6.73 -3.88 -12.25
C GLU A 2 5.67 -3.23 -11.36
N ILE A 3 6.13 -2.42 -10.41
CA ILE A 3 5.31 -1.57 -9.56
C ILE A 3 5.89 -0.17 -9.60
N PHE A 4 5.03 0.85 -9.66
CA PHE A 4 5.45 2.24 -9.60
C PHE A 4 5.09 2.80 -8.23
N LEU A 5 6.07 3.45 -7.60
CA LEU A 5 5.91 4.10 -6.31
C LEU A 5 5.87 5.59 -6.56
N ILE A 6 4.70 6.18 -6.35
CA ILE A 6 4.43 7.57 -6.68
C ILE A 6 4.35 8.37 -5.38
N LEU A 7 5.29 9.30 -5.21
CA LEU A 7 5.45 10.16 -4.05
C LEU A 7 4.63 11.45 -4.18
N TYR A 8 3.83 11.71 -3.15
CA TYR A 8 3.19 12.99 -2.88
C TYR A 8 3.65 13.51 -1.53
N THR A 9 3.83 14.81 -1.46
CA THR A 9 4.13 15.58 -0.25
C THR A 9 3.33 16.88 -0.31
N ARG A 10 3.29 17.63 0.80
CA ARG A 10 2.65 18.96 0.83
C ARG A 10 3.25 19.96 -0.18
N ASN A 11 4.51 19.74 -0.60
CA ASN A 11 5.20 20.59 -1.57
C ASN A 11 4.85 20.25 -3.03
N ASN A 12 4.18 19.12 -3.29
CA ASN A 12 3.76 18.69 -4.62
C ASN A 12 2.39 17.97 -4.61
N PRO A 13 1.33 18.61 -4.09
CA PRO A 13 0.04 17.94 -3.85
C PRO A 13 -0.72 17.58 -5.15
N SER A 14 -0.36 18.18 -6.28
CA SER A 14 -0.99 17.97 -7.59
C SER A 14 -0.05 17.42 -8.66
N CYS A 15 1.26 17.39 -8.41
CA CYS A 15 2.28 16.92 -9.35
C CYS A 15 3.11 15.83 -8.69
N ALA A 16 2.66 14.60 -8.88
CA ALA A 16 3.29 13.43 -8.28
C ALA A 16 4.66 13.14 -8.92
N GLU A 17 5.60 12.65 -8.13
CA GLU A 17 6.93 12.27 -8.60
C GLU A 17 7.20 10.79 -8.30
N SER A 18 8.12 10.17 -9.01
CA SER A 18 8.58 8.83 -8.65
C SER A 18 9.32 8.88 -7.32
N LEU A 19 9.07 7.90 -6.43
CA LEU A 19 9.79 7.81 -5.15
C LEU A 19 11.29 7.59 -5.35
N PHE A 20 11.66 6.89 -6.43
CA PHE A 20 13.04 6.67 -6.84
C PHE A 20 13.26 7.32 -8.21
N GLU A 21 14.39 8.00 -8.35
CA GLU A 21 14.84 8.58 -9.61
C GLU A 21 15.31 7.48 -10.58
N GLN A 22 15.62 7.85 -11.83
CA GLN A 22 16.05 6.89 -12.85
C GLN A 22 17.34 6.14 -12.50
N ASP A 23 18.23 6.77 -11.72
CA ASP A 23 19.46 6.18 -11.20
C ASP A 23 19.23 5.36 -9.91
N ASN A 24 17.97 5.17 -9.51
CA ASN A 24 17.54 4.47 -8.31
C ASN A 24 17.90 5.17 -6.99
N SER A 25 18.30 6.45 -7.05
CA SER A 25 18.42 7.30 -5.87
C SER A 25 17.04 7.67 -5.30
N LEU A 26 16.98 7.91 -4.00
CA LEU A 26 15.74 8.31 -3.32
C LEU A 26 15.40 9.77 -3.67
N ASN A 27 14.16 10.02 -4.07
CA ASN A 27 13.72 11.36 -4.42
C ASN A 27 13.93 12.33 -3.24
N VAL A 28 14.53 13.49 -3.52
CA VAL A 28 14.96 14.48 -2.52
C VAL A 28 13.81 15.09 -1.70
N LYS A 29 12.56 14.98 -2.18
CA LYS A 29 11.38 15.45 -1.47
C LYS A 29 10.90 14.45 -0.42
N PHE A 30 11.32 13.19 -0.48
CA PHE A 30 11.01 12.21 0.55
C PHE A 30 11.79 12.54 1.82
N ASN A 31 11.09 12.67 2.95
CA ASN A 31 11.74 12.88 4.24
C ASN A 31 11.60 11.61 5.12
N PRO A 32 12.70 10.88 5.38
CA PRO A 32 12.65 9.62 6.14
C PRO A 32 12.18 9.78 7.59
N ARG A 33 12.25 11.00 8.15
CA ARG A 33 11.81 11.28 9.52
C ARG A 33 10.30 11.54 9.62
N LYS A 34 9.62 11.80 8.50
CA LYS A 34 8.17 12.02 8.47
C LYS A 34 7.42 10.69 8.47
N LYS A 35 6.20 10.71 9.02
CA LYS A 35 5.25 9.62 8.84
C LYS A 35 5.03 9.38 7.35
N THR A 36 5.00 8.12 6.96
CA THR A 36 4.86 7.70 5.56
C THR A 36 3.60 6.85 5.40
N VAL A 37 2.65 7.36 4.63
CA VAL A 37 1.41 6.65 4.31
C VAL A 37 1.56 5.91 2.99
N TRP A 38 1.39 4.60 3.01
CA TRP A 38 1.41 3.74 1.83
C TRP A 38 0.00 3.44 1.38
N LEU A 39 -0.41 4.01 0.25
CA LEU A 39 -1.77 3.88 -0.28
C LEU A 39 -1.81 2.84 -1.40
N ILE A 40 -2.50 1.73 -1.17
CA ILE A 40 -2.50 0.57 -2.06
C ILE A 40 -3.92 0.30 -2.57
N HIS A 41 -4.11 0.43 -3.88
CA HIS A 41 -5.39 0.15 -4.52
C HIS A 41 -5.67 -1.37 -4.64
N GLY A 42 -6.92 -1.72 -4.93
CA GLY A 42 -7.36 -3.11 -5.12
C GLY A 42 -7.29 -3.61 -6.56
N TYR A 43 -8.17 -4.56 -6.88
CA TYR A 43 -8.35 -5.13 -8.23
C TYR A 43 -8.76 -4.05 -9.25
N ARG A 44 -8.20 -4.09 -10.46
CA ARG A 44 -8.39 -3.07 -11.51
C ARG A 44 -8.57 -3.74 -12.88
N PRO A 45 -9.73 -4.29 -13.23
CA PRO A 45 -9.89 -5.01 -14.50
C PRO A 45 -9.63 -4.12 -15.74
N MET A 46 -9.81 -2.80 -15.61
CA MET A 46 -9.60 -1.82 -16.68
C MET A 46 -8.32 -0.98 -16.53
N GLY A 47 -7.53 -1.18 -15.47
CA GLY A 47 -6.24 -0.50 -15.27
C GLY A 47 -6.24 1.02 -15.10
N SER A 48 -7.42 1.67 -15.03
CA SER A 48 -7.51 3.11 -14.81
C SER A 48 -6.98 3.50 -13.43
N THR A 49 -6.72 4.79 -13.20
CA THR A 49 -6.47 5.33 -11.86
C THR A 49 -7.79 5.43 -11.07
N PRO A 50 -7.84 5.10 -9.77
CA PRO A 50 -9.06 5.27 -8.98
C PRO A 50 -9.47 6.76 -8.91
N PRO A 51 -10.73 7.13 -9.24
CA PRO A 51 -11.19 8.52 -9.16
C PRO A 51 -11.06 9.14 -7.76
N TRP A 52 -11.19 8.32 -6.72
CA TRP A 52 -11.08 8.74 -5.32
C TRP A 52 -9.63 9.08 -4.90
N LEU A 53 -8.63 8.57 -5.62
CA LEU A 53 -7.24 8.59 -5.18
C LEU A 53 -6.70 10.01 -4.98
N GLN A 54 -6.90 10.88 -5.97
CA GLN A 54 -6.40 12.26 -5.92
C GLN A 54 -7.04 13.06 -4.78
N ASN A 55 -8.35 12.91 -4.58
CA ASN A 55 -9.04 13.58 -3.48
C ASN A 55 -8.55 13.06 -2.12
N PHE A 56 -8.33 11.74 -2.00
CA PHE A 56 -7.88 11.14 -0.76
C PHE A 56 -6.44 11.56 -0.40
N VAL A 57 -5.55 11.62 -1.38
CA VAL A 57 -4.19 12.17 -1.21
C VAL A 57 -4.23 13.60 -0.71
N ARG A 58 -5.05 14.47 -1.31
CA ARG A 58 -5.19 15.87 -0.90
C ARG A 58 -5.66 15.99 0.55
N ILE A 59 -6.72 15.28 0.93
CA ILE A 59 -7.25 15.29 2.30
C ILE A 59 -6.16 14.89 3.30
N LEU A 60 -5.37 13.86 3.01
CA LEU A 60 -4.30 13.41 3.90
C LEU A 60 -3.17 14.46 4.05
N LEU A 61 -2.79 15.14 2.97
CA LEU A 61 -1.75 16.19 3.00
C LEU A 61 -2.21 17.49 3.67
N ASP A 62 -3.51 17.78 3.61
CA ASP A 62 -4.12 18.92 4.28
C ASP A 62 -4.15 18.73 5.80
N GLN A 63 -4.27 17.48 6.28
CA GLN A 63 -4.28 17.18 7.72
C GLN A 63 -2.87 17.18 8.33
N ASP A 64 -1.92 16.46 7.73
CA ASP A 64 -0.59 16.25 8.32
C ASP A 64 0.54 16.51 7.31
N ASP A 65 1.72 16.90 7.81
CA ASP A 65 2.92 17.00 6.98
C ASP A 65 3.62 15.64 6.88
N ILE A 66 3.24 14.87 5.86
CA ILE A 66 3.62 13.46 5.69
C ILE A 66 4.14 13.17 4.29
N ASN A 67 4.82 12.04 4.14
CA ASN A 67 5.02 11.43 2.83
C ASN A 67 3.81 10.55 2.51
N ILE A 68 3.28 10.63 1.29
CA ILE A 68 2.30 9.68 0.78
C ILE A 68 2.91 8.96 -0.41
N ILE A 69 2.95 7.62 -0.35
CA ILE A 69 3.41 6.76 -1.43
C ILE A 69 2.21 6.00 -1.96
N VAL A 70 1.76 6.36 -3.17
CA VAL A 70 0.79 5.56 -3.90
C VAL A 70 1.51 4.39 -4.56
N VAL A 71 1.04 3.17 -4.28
CA VAL A 71 1.55 1.94 -4.88
C VAL A 71 0.70 1.61 -6.10
N ASP A 72 1.21 1.95 -7.28
CA ASP A 72 0.63 1.52 -8.55
C ASP A 72 1.17 0.12 -8.89
N TRP A 73 0.28 -0.87 -8.79
CA TRP A 73 0.55 -2.25 -9.18
C TRP A 73 -0.40 -2.71 -10.30
N ASN A 74 -0.89 -1.78 -11.14
CA ASN A 74 -1.85 -2.05 -12.20
C ASN A 74 -1.44 -3.23 -13.11
N ARG A 75 -0.15 -3.41 -13.43
CA ARG A 75 0.30 -4.59 -14.22
C ARG A 75 -0.02 -5.93 -13.55
N GLY A 76 -0.12 -5.96 -12.23
CA GLY A 76 -0.52 -7.13 -11.46
C GLY A 76 -2.02 -7.22 -11.17
N ALA A 77 -2.70 -6.07 -11.13
CA ALA A 77 -4.12 -5.94 -10.79
C ALA A 77 -5.05 -6.06 -12.01
N THR A 78 -4.56 -5.69 -13.20
CA THR A 78 -5.31 -5.70 -14.47
C THR A 78 -5.22 -7.07 -15.12
N THR A 79 -6.20 -7.91 -14.81
CA THR A 79 -6.34 -9.24 -15.40
C THR A 79 -7.80 -9.64 -15.40
N PHE A 80 -8.27 -10.33 -16.45
CA PHE A 80 -9.61 -10.91 -16.46
C PHE A 80 -9.81 -12.01 -15.40
N PHE A 81 -8.72 -12.64 -14.94
CA PHE A 81 -8.77 -13.73 -13.98
C PHE A 81 -8.48 -13.21 -12.57
N TYR A 82 -9.52 -12.97 -11.77
CA TYR A 82 -9.39 -12.48 -10.39
C TYR A 82 -8.40 -13.29 -9.55
N SER A 83 -8.37 -14.62 -9.69
CA SER A 83 -7.44 -15.51 -8.99
C SER A 83 -5.96 -15.23 -9.30
N ARG A 84 -5.65 -14.68 -10.48
CA ARG A 84 -4.30 -14.24 -10.85
C ARG A 84 -3.94 -12.95 -10.10
N ALA A 85 -4.87 -12.00 -9.98
CA ALA A 85 -4.67 -10.80 -9.17
C ALA A 85 -4.44 -11.16 -7.69
N VAL A 86 -5.24 -12.09 -7.15
CA VAL A 86 -5.05 -12.63 -5.80
C VAL A 86 -3.65 -13.20 -5.61
N LYS A 87 -3.17 -14.07 -6.53
CA LYS A 87 -1.81 -14.62 -6.45
C LYS A 87 -0.73 -13.54 -6.54
N ASN A 88 -0.97 -12.47 -7.30
CA ASN A 88 -0.02 -11.37 -7.47
C ASN A 88 0.15 -10.53 -6.20
N THR A 89 -0.83 -10.46 -5.30
CA THR A 89 -0.72 -9.69 -4.04
C THR A 89 0.53 -10.03 -3.23
N ARG A 90 0.87 -11.31 -3.09
CA ARG A 90 2.10 -11.76 -2.43
C ARG A 90 3.36 -11.30 -3.16
N LYS A 91 3.34 -11.29 -4.49
CA LYS A 91 4.47 -10.80 -5.30
C LYS A 91 4.63 -9.29 -5.15
N VAL A 92 3.54 -8.52 -5.06
CA VAL A 92 3.59 -7.08 -4.73
C VAL A 92 4.25 -6.89 -3.37
N ALA A 93 3.81 -7.60 -2.34
CA ALA A 93 4.35 -7.45 -0.99
C ALA A 93 5.86 -7.76 -0.91
N VAL A 94 6.34 -8.80 -1.59
CA VAL A 94 7.77 -9.12 -1.71
C VAL A 94 8.54 -8.03 -2.47
N SER A 95 7.90 -7.38 -3.45
CA SER A 95 8.52 -6.26 -4.15
C SER A 95 8.61 -5.04 -3.24
N LEU A 96 7.52 -4.72 -2.53
CA LEU A 96 7.46 -3.61 -1.57
C LEU A 96 8.47 -3.77 -0.44
N SER A 97 8.71 -4.98 0.04
CA SER A 97 9.67 -5.19 1.13
C SER A 97 11.10 -4.76 0.76
N ARG A 98 11.50 -4.89 -0.51
CA ARG A 98 12.80 -4.43 -0.99
C ARG A 98 12.91 -2.90 -0.99
N TYR A 99 11.85 -2.21 -1.41
CA TYR A 99 11.80 -0.75 -1.37
C TYR A 99 11.78 -0.23 0.07
N ILE A 100 10.98 -0.86 0.94
CA ILE A 100 10.95 -0.54 2.37
C ILE A 100 12.32 -0.71 2.99
N GLN A 101 13.01 -1.84 2.76
CA GLN A 101 14.37 -2.06 3.25
C GLN A 101 15.34 -0.96 2.76
N ASN A 102 15.17 -0.46 1.53
CA ASN A 102 15.96 0.67 1.05
C ASN A 102 15.66 1.96 1.84
N LEU A 103 14.38 2.26 2.11
CA LEU A 103 14.00 3.42 2.91
C LEU A 103 14.52 3.33 4.36
N LEU A 104 14.53 2.13 4.95
CA LEU A 104 15.10 1.91 6.29
C LEU A 104 16.60 2.23 6.32
N LYS A 105 17.34 1.88 5.26
CA LYS A 105 18.76 2.28 5.12
C LYS A 105 18.96 3.79 5.04
N HIS A 106 17.95 4.52 4.56
CA HIS A 106 17.94 5.99 4.52
C HIS A 106 17.39 6.63 5.81
N GLY A 107 17.16 5.82 6.86
CA GLY A 107 16.75 6.31 8.18
C GLY A 107 15.25 6.38 8.41
N ALA A 108 14.43 5.81 7.52
CA ALA A 108 13.00 5.62 7.80
C ALA A 108 12.81 4.55 8.90
N SER A 109 11.67 4.60 9.59
CA SER A 109 11.29 3.60 10.60
C SER A 109 9.97 2.93 10.22
N LEU A 110 9.87 1.62 10.47
CA LEU A 110 8.64 0.85 10.27
C LEU A 110 7.49 1.36 11.15
N ASP A 111 7.78 1.85 12.35
CA ASP A 111 6.77 2.42 13.26
C ASP A 111 6.11 3.69 12.69
N ASN A 112 6.82 4.40 11.81
CA ASN A 112 6.31 5.59 11.13
C ASN A 112 5.52 5.27 9.85
N PHE A 113 5.37 3.98 9.51
CA PHE A 113 4.64 3.56 8.31
C PHE A 113 3.19 3.24 8.63
N HIS A 114 2.30 3.83 7.83
CA HIS A 114 0.87 3.56 7.87
C HIS A 114 0.42 3.08 6.49
N PHE A 115 0.06 1.81 6.39
CA PHE A 115 -0.48 1.25 5.15
C PHE A 115 -2.00 1.40 5.12
N ILE A 116 -2.53 1.97 4.05
CA ILE A 116 -3.95 2.03 3.77
C ILE A 116 -4.20 1.22 2.51
N GLY A 117 -4.83 0.05 2.67
CA GLY A 117 -5.08 -0.88 1.58
C GLY A 117 -6.56 -1.01 1.28
N VAL A 118 -6.95 -0.86 0.02
CA VAL A 118 -8.35 -1.03 -0.43
C VAL A 118 -8.54 -2.39 -1.10
N SER A 119 -9.56 -3.16 -0.73
CA SER A 119 -9.87 -4.46 -1.36
C SER A 119 -8.64 -5.40 -1.34
N LEU A 120 -8.11 -5.83 -2.49
CA LEU A 120 -6.86 -6.62 -2.56
C LEU A 120 -5.66 -5.91 -1.93
N GLY A 121 -5.65 -4.57 -1.94
CA GLY A 121 -4.63 -3.75 -1.32
C GLY A 121 -4.51 -3.98 0.19
N ALA A 122 -5.62 -4.27 0.88
CA ALA A 122 -5.62 -4.57 2.31
C ALA A 122 -4.79 -5.84 2.62
N HIS A 123 -4.91 -6.86 1.77
CA HIS A 123 -4.12 -8.08 1.90
C HIS A 123 -2.65 -7.89 1.50
N ILE A 124 -2.36 -7.04 0.51
CA ILE A 124 -0.98 -6.63 0.21
C ILE A 124 -0.34 -5.99 1.45
N SER A 125 -1.03 -5.06 2.10
CA SER A 125 -0.56 -4.44 3.36
C SER A 125 -0.31 -5.49 4.45
N GLY A 126 -1.23 -6.43 4.65
CA GLY A 126 -1.05 -7.52 5.61
C GLY A 126 0.15 -8.42 5.29
N PHE A 127 0.36 -8.75 4.01
CA PHE A 127 1.54 -9.52 3.60
C PHE A 127 2.84 -8.76 3.79
N VAL A 128 2.87 -7.44 3.58
CA VAL A 128 4.03 -6.60 3.93
C VAL A 128 4.27 -6.65 5.43
N GLY A 129 3.23 -6.45 6.24
CA GLY A 129 3.29 -6.55 7.70
C GLY A 129 3.91 -7.87 8.20
N LYS A 130 3.48 -9.00 7.62
CA LYS A 130 4.05 -10.32 7.92
C LYS A 130 5.52 -10.45 7.57
N ILE A 131 5.95 -9.88 6.45
CA ILE A 131 7.37 -9.89 6.04
C ILE A 131 8.22 -9.13 7.06
N PHE A 132 7.67 -8.07 7.66
CA PHE A 132 8.30 -7.28 8.72
C PHE A 132 7.89 -7.70 10.12
N HIS A 133 7.43 -8.94 10.30
CA HIS A 133 7.12 -9.54 11.61
C HIS A 133 6.17 -8.71 12.49
N GLY A 134 5.21 -8.00 11.87
CA GLY A 134 4.24 -7.18 12.59
C GLY A 134 4.76 -5.84 13.09
N GLN A 135 6.01 -5.47 12.78
CA GLN A 135 6.65 -4.24 13.27
C GLN A 135 6.24 -2.97 12.51
N VAL A 136 5.31 -3.07 11.57
CA VAL A 136 4.74 -1.92 10.86
C VAL A 136 3.87 -1.13 11.84
N GLY A 137 3.96 0.19 11.83
CA GLY A 137 3.23 1.05 12.78
C GLY A 137 1.71 0.89 12.70
N ARG A 138 1.14 0.96 11.50
CA ARG A 138 -0.32 0.83 11.32
C ARG A 138 -0.72 0.23 9.97
N ILE A 139 -1.78 -0.57 9.96
CA ILE A 139 -2.48 -1.00 8.75
C ILE A 139 -3.98 -0.67 8.87
N THR A 140 -4.50 0.12 7.92
CA THR A 140 -5.93 0.31 7.71
C THR A 140 -6.38 -0.51 6.50
N GLY A 141 -7.25 -1.49 6.74
CA GLY A 141 -7.93 -2.27 5.69
C GLY A 141 -9.28 -1.63 5.33
N LEU A 142 -9.37 -1.04 4.14
CA LEU A 142 -10.62 -0.50 3.61
C LEU A 142 -11.30 -1.56 2.74
N ASP A 143 -12.36 -2.13 3.29
CA ASP A 143 -13.16 -3.18 2.69
C ASP A 143 -12.33 -4.35 2.12
N PRO A 144 -11.59 -5.10 2.98
CA PRO A 144 -10.69 -6.15 2.52
C PRO A 144 -11.43 -7.21 1.70
N ALA A 145 -10.85 -7.63 0.58
CA ALA A 145 -11.53 -8.51 -0.36
C ALA A 145 -11.84 -9.90 0.25
N GLY A 146 -13.12 -10.28 0.29
CA GLY A 146 -13.54 -11.60 0.77
C GLY A 146 -13.11 -12.77 -0.13
N PRO A 147 -13.39 -12.75 -1.45
CA PRO A 147 -13.14 -13.89 -2.32
C PRO A 147 -11.68 -14.36 -2.31
N GLN A 148 -11.49 -15.65 -2.06
CA GLN A 148 -10.18 -16.33 -1.91
C GLN A 148 -9.37 -16.01 -0.64
N PHE A 149 -9.85 -15.12 0.23
CA PHE A 149 -9.23 -14.78 1.52
C PHE A 149 -10.10 -15.19 2.73
N SER A 150 -11.42 -15.16 2.60
CA SER A 150 -12.35 -15.63 3.64
C SER A 150 -12.03 -17.07 4.04
N GLY A 151 -12.00 -17.34 5.34
CA GLY A 151 -11.66 -18.66 5.90
C GLY A 151 -10.19 -19.07 5.79
N LYS A 152 -9.31 -18.24 5.18
CA LYS A 152 -7.87 -18.51 5.17
C LYS A 152 -7.26 -18.28 6.56
N PRO A 153 -6.22 -19.05 6.93
CA PRO A 153 -5.45 -18.80 8.15
C PRO A 153 -4.78 -17.43 8.08
N SER A 154 -4.32 -16.90 9.22
CA SER A 154 -3.67 -15.57 9.31
C SER A 154 -2.61 -15.35 8.22
N LYS A 155 -1.74 -16.34 7.98
CA LYS A 155 -0.70 -16.36 6.90
C LYS A 155 -1.24 -16.11 5.48
N GLY A 156 -2.54 -16.29 5.26
CA GLY A 156 -3.20 -16.20 3.97
C GLY A 156 -3.97 -14.90 3.70
N LYS A 157 -4.12 -14.01 4.68
CA LYS A 157 -4.95 -12.79 4.59
C LYS A 157 -4.38 -11.65 5.42
N LEU A 158 -5.09 -10.52 5.50
CA LEU A 158 -4.80 -9.48 6.49
C LEU A 158 -5.23 -10.01 7.87
N ASP A 159 -4.40 -9.79 8.87
CA ASP A 159 -4.59 -10.25 10.25
C ASP A 159 -4.17 -9.16 11.25
N TYR A 160 -4.71 -9.21 12.47
CA TYR A 160 -4.42 -8.21 13.50
C TYR A 160 -2.95 -8.23 13.95
N THR A 161 -2.23 -9.33 13.72
CA THR A 161 -0.80 -9.46 14.04
C THR A 161 0.14 -8.78 13.03
N ASP A 162 -0.40 -8.21 11.94
CA ASP A 162 0.41 -7.73 10.82
C ASP A 162 1.02 -6.34 11.05
N ALA A 163 0.57 -5.62 12.09
CA ALA A 163 1.10 -4.32 12.49
C ALA A 163 0.86 -4.09 13.98
N ASN A 164 1.48 -3.05 14.55
CA ASN A 164 1.21 -2.63 15.93
C ASN A 164 -0.26 -2.24 16.11
N ILE A 165 -0.87 -1.62 15.09
CA ILE A 165 -2.30 -1.30 15.02
C ILE A 165 -2.86 -1.77 13.69
N VAL A 166 -3.95 -2.53 13.74
CA VAL A 166 -4.72 -2.91 12.55
C VAL A 166 -6.17 -2.47 12.76
N ASP A 167 -6.66 -1.61 11.88
CA ASP A 167 -8.05 -1.17 11.82
C ASP A 167 -8.69 -1.54 10.48
N VAL A 168 -9.94 -2.01 10.52
CA VAL A 168 -10.65 -2.48 9.33
C VAL A 168 -12.02 -1.82 9.26
N ILE A 169 -12.35 -1.29 8.08
CA ILE A 169 -13.67 -0.74 7.77
C ILE A 169 -14.32 -1.66 6.75
N HIS A 170 -15.47 -2.22 7.09
CA HIS A 170 -16.26 -3.07 6.19
C HIS A 170 -17.42 -2.27 5.61
N THR A 171 -17.52 -2.23 4.28
CA THR A 171 -18.59 -1.51 3.57
C THR A 171 -19.38 -2.42 2.64
N ASP A 172 -18.80 -3.54 2.20
CA ASP A 172 -19.49 -4.59 1.47
C ASP A 172 -19.09 -5.98 2.00
N THR A 173 -19.90 -6.49 2.94
CA THR A 173 -19.68 -7.81 3.56
C THR A 173 -20.45 -8.93 2.87
N ASN A 174 -21.30 -8.59 1.89
CA ASN A 174 -22.14 -9.53 1.17
C ASN A 174 -21.37 -10.07 -0.02
N GLY A 175 -20.36 -10.91 0.24
CA GLY A 175 -19.46 -11.47 -0.77
C GLY A 175 -20.12 -12.40 -1.79
N ASN A 176 -20.95 -11.84 -2.68
CA ASN A 176 -21.50 -12.47 -3.87
C ASN A 176 -20.67 -12.11 -5.11
#